data_AF-A0AAV6IIH6-F1
#
_entry.id   AF-A0AAV6IIH6-F1
#
_cell.length_a   1.000
_cell.length_b   1.000
_cell.length_c   1.000
_cell.angle_alpha   90.00
_cell.angle_beta   90.00
_cell.angle_gamma   90.00
#
_symmetry.space_group_name_H-M   'P 1'
#
loop_
_entity.id
_entity.type
_entity.pdbx_description
1 polymer ?
#
loop_
_entity_poly.entity_id
_entity_poly.type
_entity_poly.pdbx_seq_one_letter_code
_entity_poly.pdbx_strand_id
1 'polypeptide(L)'
;MINNVTSSPPLPANLLTSIRAVTNLFKNSCYYPWLQKHRSEILDAFSRSCSSPNKNVPVSYANLILNYSVLLIESKDQEGQSQVLSAALEAGLYVTTIL
;
A
#
# COMPACT_ATOMS: atom_id res chain seq x y z
N MET A 1 -17.80 19.40 17.09
CA MET A 1 -16.97 18.24 17.44
C MET A 1 -15.86 18.15 16.41
N ILE A 2 -14.61 18.45 16.78
CA ILE A 2 -13.46 18.33 15.88
C ILE A 2 -13.01 16.87 15.97
N ASN A 3 -13.26 16.08 14.93
CA ASN A 3 -12.76 14.71 14.89
C ASN A 3 -11.28 14.78 14.47
N ASN A 4 -10.39 14.29 15.34
CA ASN A 4 -8.98 14.21 14.99
C ASN A 4 -8.81 13.35 13.75
N VAL A 5 -8.07 13.86 12.78
CA VAL A 5 -7.80 13.22 11.47
C VAL A 5 -7.11 11.86 11.65
N THR A 6 -6.50 11.64 12.82
CA THR A 6 -5.82 10.43 13.30
C THR A 6 -6.70 9.49 14.14
N SER A 7 -7.98 9.79 14.37
CA SER A 7 -8.86 8.91 15.15
C SER A 7 -9.11 7.60 14.40
N SER A 8 -9.00 6.47 15.10
CA SER A 8 -9.36 5.16 14.57
C SER A 8 -10.88 4.98 14.51
N PRO A 9 -11.45 4.43 13.42
CA PRO A 9 -10.79 4.11 12.14
C PRO A 9 -10.56 5.38 11.29
N PRO A 10 -9.46 5.46 10.51
CA PRO A 10 -9.18 6.62 9.68
C PRO A 10 -10.31 6.90 8.70
N LEU A 11 -10.63 8.17 8.47
CA LEU A 11 -11.57 8.55 7.41
C LEU A 11 -11.04 7.99 6.06
N PRO A 12 -11.88 7.35 5.23
CA PRO A 12 -11.45 6.77 3.96
C PRO A 12 -10.70 7.76 3.05
N ALA A 13 -11.04 9.06 3.12
CA ALA A 13 -10.36 10.11 2.38
C ALA A 13 -8.90 10.32 2.83
N ASN A 14 -8.62 10.23 4.13
CA ASN A 14 -7.27 10.36 4.67
C ASN A 14 -6.42 9.16 4.25
N LEU A 15 -6.99 7.95 4.40
CA LEU A 15 -6.33 6.71 4.00
C LEU A 15 -5.96 6.74 2.51
N LEU A 16 -6.93 7.13 1.66
CA LEU A 16 -6.73 7.28 0.22
C LEU A 16 -5.62 8.31 -0.11
N THR A 17 -5.62 9.44 0.57
CA THR A 17 -4.65 10.51 0.37
C THR A 17 -3.25 10.06 0.80
N SER A 18 -3.13 9.39 1.95
CA SER A 18 -1.87 8.86 2.46
C SER A 18 -1.27 7.81 1.54
N ILE A 19 -2.07 6.85 1.07
CA ILE A 19 -1.60 5.84 0.10
C ILE A 19 -1.05 6.54 -1.14
N ARG A 20 -1.81 7.49 -1.72
CA ARG A 20 -1.37 8.22 -2.92
C ARG A 20 -0.11 9.06 -2.69
N ALA A 21 0.04 9.67 -1.51
CA ALA A 21 1.24 10.42 -1.17
C ALA A 21 2.48 9.52 -1.19
N VAL A 22 2.40 8.33 -0.57
CA VAL A 22 3.49 7.34 -0.59
C VAL A 22 3.73 6.80 -2.00
N THR A 23 2.68 6.45 -2.75
CA THR A 23 2.79 6.00 -4.15
C THR A 23 3.50 7.03 -5.02
N ASN A 24 3.28 8.33 -4.80
CA ASN A 24 3.93 9.38 -5.58
C ASN A 24 5.44 9.48 -5.32
N LEU A 25 5.98 8.97 -4.21
CA LEU A 25 7.42 8.94 -3.96
C LEU A 25 8.17 8.09 -4.99
N PHE A 26 7.52 7.05 -5.54
CA PHE A 26 8.08 6.21 -6.60
C PHE A 26 8.37 6.96 -7.91
N LYS A 27 7.88 8.19 -8.07
CA LYS A 27 8.18 9.02 -9.25
C LYS A 27 9.61 9.58 -9.24
N ASN A 28 10.26 9.62 -8.08
CA ASN A 28 11.61 10.17 -7.95
C ASN A 28 12.54 9.13 -7.32
N SER A 29 13.58 8.74 -8.06
CA SER A 29 14.52 7.69 -7.64
C SER A 29 15.27 8.01 -6.35
N CYS A 30 15.37 9.28 -5.96
CA CYS A 30 15.98 9.69 -4.69
C CYS A 30 15.25 9.11 -3.46
N TYR A 31 13.97 8.73 -3.58
CA TYR A 31 13.21 8.12 -2.49
C TYR A 31 13.27 6.59 -2.46
N TYR A 32 13.85 5.94 -3.47
CA TYR A 32 13.87 4.47 -3.55
C TYR A 32 14.53 3.80 -2.34
N PRO A 33 15.69 4.28 -1.82
CA PRO A 33 16.28 3.69 -0.62
C PRO A 33 15.38 3.79 0.61
N TRP A 34 14.65 4.91 0.75
CA TRP A 34 13.70 5.11 1.86
C TRP A 34 12.50 4.17 1.74
N LEU A 35 11.93 4.04 0.53
CA LEU A 35 10.83 3.13 0.25
C LEU A 35 11.21 1.67 0.51
N GLN A 36 12.41 1.25 0.08
CA GLN A 36 12.92 -0.10 0.33
C GLN A 36 13.12 -0.34 1.83
N LYS A 37 13.74 0.61 2.54
CA LYS A 37 14.01 0.51 3.98
C LYS A 37 12.74 0.39 4.81
N HIS A 38 11.69 1.14 4.48
CA HIS A 38 10.43 1.19 5.25
C HIS A 38 9.31 0.35 4.66
N ARG A 39 9.59 -0.49 3.66
CA ARG A 39 8.58 -1.29 2.94
C ARG A 39 7.65 -2.05 3.89
N SER A 40 8.21 -2.80 4.84
CA SER A 40 7.41 -3.62 5.76
C SER A 40 6.42 -2.79 6.58
N GLU A 41 6.89 -1.67 7.15
CA GLU A 41 6.04 -0.75 7.93
C GLU A 41 4.93 -0.14 7.08
N ILE A 42 5.26 0.24 5.83
CA ILE A 42 4.30 0.84 4.90
C ILE A 42 3.23 -0.16 4.47
N LEU A 43 3.62 -1.37 4.10
CA LEU A 43 2.67 -2.42 3.68
C LEU A 43 1.78 -2.86 4.84
N ASP A 44 2.35 -3.04 6.04
CA ASP A 44 1.59 -3.39 7.24
C ASP A 44 0.56 -2.30 7.61
N ALA A 45 0.98 -1.03 7.60
CA ALA A 45 0.11 0.11 7.89
C ALA A 45 -1.09 0.23 6.94
N PHE A 46 -0.94 -0.21 5.68
CA PHE A 46 -1.99 -0.12 4.68
C PHE A 46 -2.69 -1.46 4.37
N SER A 47 -2.31 -2.58 4.99
CA SER A 47 -2.89 -3.92 4.77
C SER A 47 -4.42 -3.95 4.78
N ARG A 48 -5.03 -3.27 5.76
CA ARG A 48 -6.50 -3.17 5.92
C ARG A 48 -7.21 -2.40 4.82
N SER A 49 -6.47 -1.74 3.92
CA SER A 49 -7.04 -0.98 2.79
C SER A 49 -7.74 -1.89 1.78
N CYS A 50 -7.36 -3.17 1.69
CA CYS A 50 -8.00 -4.16 0.82
C CYS A 50 -9.50 -4.34 1.13
N SER A 51 -9.87 -4.26 2.40
CA SER A 51 -11.24 -4.52 2.86
C SER A 51 -12.06 -3.23 3.01
N SER A 52 -11.56 -2.09 2.52
CA SER A 52 -12.27 -0.81 2.63
C SER A 52 -13.52 -0.81 1.76
N PRO A 53 -14.68 -0.33 2.26
CA PRO A 53 -15.90 -0.21 1.47
C PRO A 53 -15.81 0.87 0.38
N ASN A 54 -14.80 1.75 0.44
CA ASN A 54 -14.56 2.75 -0.59
C ASN A 54 -13.67 2.14 -1.69
N LYS A 55 -14.24 1.83 -2.85
CA LYS A 55 -13.54 1.21 -3.99
C LYS A 55 -12.21 1.89 -4.40
N ASN A 56 -12.04 3.18 -4.12
CA ASN A 56 -10.81 3.91 -4.48
C ASN A 56 -9.63 3.54 -3.56
N VAL A 57 -9.91 3.10 -2.33
CA VAL A 57 -8.89 2.74 -1.34
C VAL A 57 -8.20 1.42 -1.72
N PRO A 58 -8.90 0.29 -1.97
CA PRO A 58 -8.28 -0.95 -2.44
C PRO A 58 -7.51 -0.75 -3.76
N VAL A 59 -8.07 0.00 -4.72
CA VAL A 59 -7.41 0.29 -6.00
C VAL A 59 -6.10 1.06 -5.78
N SER A 60 -6.08 2.04 -4.89
CA SER A 60 -4.86 2.81 -4.61
C SER A 60 -3.82 1.95 -3.89
N TYR A 61 -4.25 1.04 -2.99
CA TYR A 61 -3.36 0.09 -2.33
C TYR A 61 -2.76 -0.92 -3.32
N ALA A 62 -3.56 -1.45 -4.25
CA ALA A 62 -3.06 -2.31 -5.32
C ALA A 62 -2.00 -1.60 -6.19
N ASN A 63 -2.19 -0.31 -6.47
CA ASN A 63 -1.19 0.48 -7.20
C ASN A 63 0.11 0.68 -6.39
N LEU A 64 0.02 0.85 -5.08
CA LEU A 64 1.20 0.89 -4.20
C LEU A 64 1.97 -0.43 -4.25
N ILE A 65 1.28 -1.58 -4.16
CA ILE A 65 1.87 -2.91 -4.28
C ILE A 65 2.56 -3.08 -5.64
N LEU A 66 1.89 -2.70 -6.74
CA LEU A 66 2.45 -2.78 -8.08
C LEU A 66 3.75 -1.98 -8.22
N ASN A 67 3.79 -0.76 -7.68
CA ASN A 67 4.99 0.06 -7.69
C ASN A 67 6.13 -0.59 -6.89
N TYR A 68 5.84 -1.23 -5.76
CA TYR A 68 6.84 -2.02 -5.03
C TYR A 68 7.33 -3.22 -5.82
N SER A 69 6.45 -3.93 -6.53
CA SER A 69 6.85 -5.04 -7.40
C SER A 69 7.84 -4.58 -8.46
N VAL A 70 7.56 -3.45 -9.12
CA VAL A 70 8.45 -2.84 -10.12
C VAL A 70 9.78 -2.42 -9.50
N LEU A 71 9.76 -1.82 -8.32
CA LEU A 71 10.98 -1.39 -7.62
C LEU A 71 11.89 -2.57 -7.23
N LEU A 72 11.30 -3.75 -6.94
CA LEU A 72 12.03 -4.91 -6.45
C LEU A 72 12.31 -5.99 -7.50
N ILE A 73 11.77 -5.89 -8.71
CA ILE A 73 11.83 -6.98 -9.72
C ILE A 73 13.27 -7.38 -10.09
N GLU A 74 14.19 -6.43 -10.18
CA GLU A 74 15.62 -6.68 -10.46
C GLU A 74 16.48 -6.69 -9.20
N SER A 75 15.87 -6.53 -8.02
CA SER A 75 16.60 -6.57 -6.75
C SER A 75 16.94 -8.01 -6.35
N LYS A 76 18.03 -8.20 -5.60
CA LYS A 76 18.36 -9.49 -4.95
C LYS A 76 17.62 -9.67 -3.62
N ASP A 77 16.64 -8.82 -3.32
CA ASP A 77 15.87 -8.84 -2.07
C ASP A 77 14.69 -9.82 -2.17
N GLN A 78 14.99 -11.10 -2.00
CA GLN A 78 14.00 -12.19 -2.05
C GLN A 78 12.93 -12.04 -0.96
N GLU A 79 13.31 -11.59 0.24
CA GLU A 79 12.38 -11.36 1.34
C GLU A 79 11.37 -10.27 0.96
N GLY A 80 11.86 -9.19 0.38
CA GLY A 80 11.00 -8.12 -0.12
C GLY A 80 10.08 -8.51 -1.24
N GLN A 81 10.60 -9.25 -2.21
CA GLN A 81 9.79 -9.80 -3.30
C GLN A 81 8.67 -10.70 -2.76
N SER A 82 9.00 -11.57 -1.80
CA SER A 82 8.02 -12.45 -1.14
C SER A 82 6.94 -11.65 -0.40
N GLN A 83 7.33 -10.64 0.38
CA GLN A 83 6.38 -9.81 1.12
C GLN A 83 5.41 -9.05 0.19
N VAL A 84 5.92 -8.48 -0.91
CA VAL A 84 5.09 -7.79 -1.90
C VAL A 84 4.14 -8.76 -2.60
N LEU A 85 4.61 -9.97 -2.92
CA LEU A 85 3.78 -11.03 -3.49
C LEU A 85 2.67 -11.46 -2.52
N SER A 86 2.97 -11.61 -1.22
CA SER A 86 1.96 -11.91 -0.20
C SER A 86 0.90 -10.81 -0.10
N ALA A 87 1.31 -9.54 -0.11
CA ALA A 87 0.37 -8.42 -0.11
C ALA A 87 -0.50 -8.39 -1.37
N ALA A 88 0.07 -8.71 -2.54
CA ALA A 88 -0.68 -8.82 -3.80
C ALA A 88 -1.71 -9.96 -3.75
N LEU A 89 -1.33 -11.11 -3.20
CA LEU A 89 -2.21 -12.25 -3.03
C LEU A 89 -3.38 -11.92 -2.09
N GLU A 90 -3.10 -11.29 -0.96
CA GLU A 90 -4.13 -10.84 -0.02
C GLU A 90 -5.09 -9.86 -0.71
N ALA A 91 -4.59 -8.84 -1.40
CA ALA A 91 -5.40 -7.89 -2.14
C ALA A 91 -6.29 -8.56 -3.21
N GLY A 92 -5.75 -9.54 -3.94
CA GLY A 92 -6.49 -10.32 -4.94
C GLY A 92 -7.55 -11.26 -4.36
N LEU A 93 -7.27 -11.90 -3.23
CA LEU A 93 -8.22 -12.77 -2.52
C LEU A 93 -9.45 -11.98 -2.05
N TYR A 94 -9.27 -10.73 -1.57
CA TYR A 94 -10.39 -9.88 -1.17
C TYR A 94 -11.30 -9.50 -2.33
N VAL A 95 -10.75 -9.24 -3.52
CA VAL A 95 -11.56 -8.95 -4.72
C VAL A 95 -12.41 -10.16 -5.11
N THR A 96 -11.85 -11.37 -4.99
CA THR A 96 -12.54 -12.62 -5.34
C THR A 96 -13.64 -13.01 -4.34
N THR A 97 -13.56 -12.55 -3.09
CA THR A 97 -14.54 -12.90 -2.04
C THR A 97 -15.78 -11.98 -2.04
N ILE A 98 -15.76 -10.88 -2.79
CA ILE A 98 -16.85 -9.89 -2.87
C ILE A 98 -17.68 -10.05 -4.16
N LEU A 99 -17.22 -10.85 -5.13
CA LEU A 99 -17.94 -11.24 -6.35
C LEU A 99 -18.65 -12.58 -6.17
#